data_AF-A0A142LHP7-F1
#
_entry.id   AF-A0A142LHP7-F1
#
_cell.length_a   1.000
_cell.length_b   1.000
_cell.length_c   1.000
_cell.angle_alpha   90.00
_cell.angle_beta   90.00
_cell.angle_gamma   90.00
#
_symmetry.space_group_name_H-M   'P 1'
#
loop_
_entity.id
_entity.type
_entity.pdbx_description
1 polymer ?
#
loop_
_entity_poly.entity_id
_entity_poly.type
_entity_poly.pdbx_seq_one_letter_code
_entity_poly.pdbx_strand_id
1 'polypeptide(L)'
;MPANRRVSKLIHDTKLTYNDVSNIIKRETEHCTYTYGYDDLDRLAQVVPPSSISLPNTNNANNANNATADNLTLPIESYTYAAVHHRKTSPHQISG
;
A
#
# COMPACT_ATOMS: atom_id res chain seq x y z
N MET A 1 -36.04 10.27 29.06
CA MET A 1 -34.97 10.76 28.15
C MET A 1 -33.88 9.71 28.10
N PRO A 2 -33.67 8.94 27.01
CA PRO A 2 -32.54 8.03 26.95
C PRO A 2 -31.24 8.83 26.75
N ALA A 3 -30.20 8.47 27.49
CA ALA A 3 -28.89 9.06 27.37
C ALA A 3 -28.26 8.67 26.02
N ASN A 4 -27.91 9.68 25.21
CA ASN A 4 -27.14 9.47 23.98
C ASN A 4 -25.74 8.96 24.36
N ARG A 5 -25.53 7.64 24.29
CA ARG A 5 -24.20 7.05 24.36
C ARG A 5 -23.42 7.51 23.13
N ARG A 6 -22.48 8.42 23.32
CA ARG A 6 -21.51 8.79 22.28
C ARG A 6 -20.68 7.54 22.00
N VAL A 7 -20.98 6.86 20.90
CA VAL A 7 -20.08 5.84 20.37
C VAL A 7 -18.84 6.58 19.86
N SER A 8 -17.70 6.35 20.52
CA SER A 8 -16.42 6.88 20.07
C SER A 8 -16.13 6.26 18.70
N LYS A 9 -16.14 7.08 17.64
CA LYS A 9 -15.77 6.64 16.30
C LYS A 9 -14.26 6.43 16.29
N LEU A 10 -13.83 5.19 16.08
CA LEU A 10 -12.43 4.88 15.82
C LEU A 10 -12.09 5.46 14.45
N ILE A 11 -11.21 6.46 14.44
CA ILE A 11 -10.77 7.14 13.22
C ILE A 11 -9.39 6.67 12.76
N HIS A 12 -8.66 5.97 13.63
CA HIS A 12 -7.35 5.42 13.33
C HIS A 12 -6.99 4.30 14.30
N ASP A 13 -6.68 3.11 13.78
CA ASP A 13 -6.14 1.97 14.53
C ASP A 13 -5.09 1.28 13.68
N THR A 14 -3.82 1.56 13.96
CA THR A 14 -2.69 0.98 13.24
C THR A 14 -2.04 -0.12 14.07
N LYS A 15 -1.92 -1.31 13.49
CA LYS A 15 -1.20 -2.45 14.07
C LYS A 15 -0.02 -2.83 13.19
N LEU A 16 1.15 -2.99 13.82
CA LEU A 16 2.40 -3.34 13.16
C LEU A 16 2.83 -4.74 13.59
N THR A 17 3.19 -5.58 12.63
CA THR A 17 3.83 -6.88 12.88
C THR A 17 5.28 -6.81 12.46
N TYR A 18 6.16 -7.35 13.29
CA TYR A 18 7.60 -7.34 13.08
C TYR A 18 8.14 -8.75 12.85
N ASN A 19 9.25 -8.89 12.12
CA ASN A 19 10.05 -10.11 12.10
C ASN A 19 11.08 -10.12 13.25
N ASP A 20 11.89 -11.19 13.34
CA ASP A 20 12.86 -11.40 14.43
C ASP A 20 13.96 -10.32 14.51
N VAL A 21 14.22 -9.61 13.40
CA VAL A 21 15.19 -8.51 13.32
C VAL A 21 14.52 -7.14 13.40
N SER A 22 13.25 -7.08 13.83
CA SER A 22 12.48 -5.85 14.05
C SER A 22 12.11 -5.05 12.80
N ASN A 23 12.08 -5.67 11.62
CA ASN A 23 11.47 -5.08 10.44
C ASN A 23 9.95 -5.23 10.44
N ILE A 24 9.25 -4.19 10.01
CA ILE A 24 7.79 -4.23 9.83
C ILE A 24 7.48 -5.10 8.62
N ILE A 25 6.88 -6.27 8.84
CA ILE A 25 6.44 -7.17 7.76
C ILE A 25 4.96 -7.01 7.40
N LYS A 26 4.19 -6.38 8.29
CA LYS A 26 2.76 -6.11 8.07
C LYS A 26 2.31 -4.83 8.76
N ARG A 27 1.48 -4.04 8.08
CA ARG A 27 0.75 -2.90 8.66
C ARG A 27 -0.73 -3.07 8.39
N GLU A 28 -1.52 -3.11 9.45
CA GLU A 28 -2.97 -3.17 9.41
C GLU A 28 -3.53 -1.85 9.89
N THR A 29 -4.45 -1.27 9.12
CA THR A 29 -5.26 -0.11 9.51
C THR A 29 -6.74 -0.50 9.54
N GLU A 30 -7.58 0.39 10.03
CA GLU A 30 -9.04 0.27 9.94
C GLU A 30 -9.57 0.10 8.51
N HIS A 31 -8.76 0.44 7.51
CA HIS A 31 -9.14 0.40 6.11
C HIS A 31 -8.58 -0.80 5.36
N CYS A 32 -7.38 -1.27 5.72
CA CYS A 32 -6.68 -2.24 4.88
C CYS A 32 -5.37 -2.78 5.49
N THR A 33 -4.77 -3.76 4.79
CA THR A 33 -3.53 -4.43 5.19
C THR A 33 -2.46 -4.32 4.11
N TYR A 34 -1.26 -3.91 4.51
CA TYR A 34 -0.05 -3.92 3.68
C TYR A 34 0.93 -4.97 4.18
N THR A 35 1.66 -5.62 3.26
CA THR A 35 2.80 -6.49 3.61
C THR A 35 4.09 -6.01 2.97
N TYR A 36 5.20 -6.22 3.67
CA TYR A 36 6.52 -5.72 3.31
C TYR A 36 7.52 -6.87 3.25
N GLY A 37 8.35 -6.87 2.21
CA GLY A 37 9.43 -7.84 2.00
C GLY A 37 10.79 -7.13 1.96
N TYR A 38 11.82 -7.81 2.46
CA TYR A 38 13.18 -7.28 2.58
C TYR A 38 14.16 -8.20 1.83
N ASP A 39 15.25 -7.63 1.34
CA ASP A 39 16.36 -8.41 0.77
C ASP A 39 17.33 -8.89 1.87
N ASP A 40 18.32 -9.71 1.48
CA ASP A 40 19.31 -10.28 2.41
C ASP A 40 20.18 -9.23 3.13
N LEU A 41 20.17 -7.98 2.66
CA LEU A 41 20.85 -6.84 3.29
C LEU A 41 19.90 -5.99 4.14
N ASP A 42 18.72 -6.51 4.44
CA ASP A 42 17.71 -5.90 5.29
C ASP A 42 17.08 -4.61 4.72
N ARG A 43 17.07 -4.49 3.38
CA ARG A 43 16.50 -3.34 2.69
C ARG A 43 15.13 -3.69 2.14
N LEU A 44 14.20 -2.74 2.16
CA LEU A 44 12.84 -2.93 1.63
C LEU A 44 12.87 -3.32 0.14
N ALA A 45 12.60 -4.57 -0.17
CA ALA A 45 12.60 -5.09 -1.53
C ALA A 45 11.20 -5.09 -2.16
N GLN A 46 10.15 -5.20 -1.35
CA GLN A 46 8.77 -5.30 -1.85
C GLN A 46 7.73 -4.68 -0.92
N VAL A 47 6.69 -4.09 -1.51
CA VAL A 47 5.45 -3.69 -0.83
C VAL A 47 4.27 -4.28 -1.59
N VAL A 48 3.45 -5.07 -0.92
CA VAL A 48 2.19 -5.58 -1.47
C VAL A 48 1.04 -4.79 -0.85
N PRO A 49 0.29 -4.03 -1.67
CA PRO A 49 -0.88 -3.31 -1.21
C PRO A 49 -2.09 -4.26 -1.05
N PRO A 50 -3.09 -3.84 -0.28
CA PRO A 50 -4.37 -4.56 -0.16
C PRO A 50 -5.09 -4.63 -1.51
N SER A 51 -5.63 -5.81 -1.84
CA SER A 51 -6.38 -6.01 -3.09
C SER A 51 -7.68 -5.20 -3.19
N SER A 52 -8.21 -4.76 -2.05
CA SER A 52 -9.41 -3.93 -1.94
C SER A 52 -9.19 -2.46 -2.28
N ILE A 53 -7.94 -2.01 -2.42
CA ILE A 53 -7.64 -0.65 -2.85
C ILE A 53 -7.36 -0.64 -4.34
N SER A 54 -8.24 0.05 -5.06
CA SER A 54 -8.13 0.30 -6.48
C SER A 54 -7.80 1.76 -6.75
N LEU A 55 -6.97 2.00 -7.75
CA LEU A 55 -6.83 3.32 -8.36
C LEU A 55 -7.98 3.54 -9.35
N PRO A 56 -8.53 4.77 -9.44
CA PRO A 56 -9.33 5.13 -10.60
C PRO A 56 -8.45 5.00 -11.85
N ASN A 57 -8.88 4.20 -12.83
CA ASN A 57 -8.17 4.04 -14.09
C ASN A 57 -8.14 5.38 -14.85
N THR A 58 -6.99 6.06 -14.85
CA THR A 58 -6.78 7.35 -15.54
C THR A 58 -6.41 7.21 -17.01
N ASN A 59 -6.20 5.99 -17.52
CA ASN A 59 -5.79 5.75 -18.91
C ASN A 59 -6.92 5.91 -19.94
N ASN A 60 -8.09 6.37 -19.51
CA ASN A 60 -9.22 6.64 -20.38
C ASN A 60 -9.78 8.04 -20.11
N ALA A 61 -8.96 9.08 -20.30
CA ALA A 61 -9.37 10.48 -20.16
C ALA A 61 -10.38 10.94 -21.24
N ASN A 62 -10.80 10.07 -22.16
CA ASN A 62 -11.55 10.40 -23.36
C ASN A 62 -12.77 9.50 -23.65
N ASN A 63 -13.13 8.57 -22.77
CA ASN A 63 -14.43 7.87 -22.86
C ASN A 63 -15.11 7.81 -21.48
N ALA A 64 -15.81 8.90 -21.16
CA ALA A 64 -16.68 9.04 -19.99
C ALA A 64 -17.90 8.10 -19.99
N ASN A 65 -18.05 7.24 -21.01
CA ASN A 65 -19.27 6.47 -21.27
C ASN A 65 -19.06 4.95 -21.11
N ASN A 66 -17.82 4.49 -20.85
CA ASN A 66 -17.56 3.09 -20.54
C ASN A 66 -16.98 2.96 -19.12
N ALA A 67 -17.83 3.19 -18.13
CA ALA A 67 -17.58 2.85 -16.74
C ALA A 67 -17.69 1.33 -16.52
N THR A 68 -16.98 0.52 -17.31
CA THR A 68 -16.62 -0.82 -16.86
C THR A 68 -15.53 -0.64 -15.82
N ALA A 69 -15.91 -0.83 -14.56
CA ALA A 69 -15.13 -0.65 -13.36
C ALA A 69 -13.91 -1.59 -13.31
N ASP A 70 -12.90 -1.33 -14.14
CA ASP A 70 -11.57 -1.90 -13.96
C ASP A 70 -10.90 -1.13 -12.83
N ASN A 71 -11.34 -1.45 -11.61
CA ASN A 71 -10.70 -1.10 -10.36
C ASN A 71 -9.30 -1.71 -10.40
N LEU A 72 -8.31 -0.95 -10.88
CA LEU A 72 -6.95 -1.42 -10.98
C LEU A 72 -6.38 -1.51 -9.56
N THR A 73 -6.24 -2.74 -9.06
CA THR A 73 -5.54 -3.01 -7.81
C THR A 73 -4.21 -2.28 -7.81
N LEU A 74 -3.87 -1.63 -6.70
CA LEU A 74 -2.56 -0.98 -6.56
C LEU A 74 -1.44 -1.96 -6.95
N PRO A 75 -0.47 -1.54 -7.77
CA PRO A 75 0.59 -2.44 -8.20
C PRO A 75 1.45 -2.86 -7.00
N ILE A 76 1.96 -4.10 -7.05
CA ILE A 76 3.01 -4.53 -6.13
C ILE A 76 4.26 -3.68 -6.42
N GLU A 77 4.78 -3.01 -5.40
CA GLU A 77 6.01 -2.26 -5.55
C GLU A 77 7.21 -3.16 -5.30
N SER A 78 8.16 -3.16 -6.24
CA SER A 78 9.43 -3.88 -6.12
C SER A 78 10.59 -2.92 -6.29
N TYR A 79 11.56 -3.03 -5.40
CA TYR A 79 12.72 -2.14 -5.36
C TYR A 79 14.01 -2.93 -5.55
N THR A 80 14.91 -2.35 -6.32
CA THR A 80 16.28 -2.85 -6.46
C THR A 80 17.26 -1.76 -6.06
N TYR A 81 18.45 -2.18 -5.62
CA TYR A 81 19.44 -1.27 -5.06
C TYR A 81 20.79 -1.43 -5.77
N ALA A 82 21.55 -0.34 -5.82
CA ALA A 82 22.96 -0.35 -6.19
C ALA A 82 23.80 -0.99 -5.09
N ALA A 83 25.05 -1.33 -5.43
CA ALA A 83 26.03 -1.82 -4.47
C ALA A 83 26.27 -0.81 -3.33
N VAL A 84 26.12 0.49 -3.62
CA VAL A 84 26.21 1.59 -2.64
C VAL A 84 24.86 1.99 -2.03
N HIS A 85 23.88 1.07 -2.01
CA HIS A 85 22.56 1.25 -1.37
C HIS A 85 21.63 2.30 -2.00
N HIS A 86 21.98 2.89 -3.14
CA HIS A 86 21.07 3.77 -3.87
C HIS A 86 19.93 2.96 -4.52
N ARG A 87 18.67 3.36 -4.29
CA ARG A 87 17.51 2.76 -4.97
C ARG A 87 17.60 3.01 -6.48
N LYS A 88 17.57 1.95 -7.28
CA LYS A 88 17.68 2.01 -8.75
C LYS A 88 16.33 2.09 -9.43
N THR A 89 15.31 1.44 -8.88
CA THR A 89 13.99 1.33 -9.51
C THR A 89 12.87 1.52 -8.49
N SER A 90 11.77 2.12 -8.94
CA SER A 90 10.46 2.08 -8.30
C SER A 90 9.41 2.08 -9.41
N PRO A 91 8.29 1.33 -9.30
CA PRO A 91 7.22 1.38 -10.30
C PRO A 91 6.61 2.77 -10.48
N HIS A 92 6.78 3.66 -9.50
CA HIS A 92 6.31 5.05 -9.56
C HIS A 92 7.32 6.02 -10.18
N GLN A 93 8.55 5.58 -10.48
CA GLN A 93 9.52 6.38 -11.23
C GLN A 93 9.45 6.02 -12.71
N ILE A 94 8.40 6.51 -13.36
CA ILE A 94 8.38 6.62 -14.82
C ILE A 94 9.41 7.71 -15.18
N SER A 95 10.55 7.33 -15.75
CA SER A 95 11.43 8.30 -16.40
C SER A 95 10.65 8.90 -17.57
N GLY A 96 10.46 10.22 -17.56
CA GLY A 96 10.26 10.96 -18.80
C GLY A 96 11.50 10.90 -19.67
#